data_AF-A0A9P9WGU4-F1
#
_entry.id   AF-A0A9P9WGU4-F1
#
_cell.length_a   1.000
_cell.length_b   1.000
_cell.length_c   1.000
_cell.angle_alpha   90.00
_cell.angle_beta   90.00
_cell.angle_gamma   90.00
#
_symmetry.space_group_name_H-M   'P 1'
#
loop_
_entity.id
_entity.type
_entity.pdbx_description
1 polymer ?
#
loop_
_entity_poly.entity_id
_entity_poly.type
_entity_poly.pdbx_seq_one_letter_code
_entity_poly.pdbx_strand_id
1 'polypeptide(L)'
;MSDNVGLSTPRGSGTSGYVQRNLAHMRPRDRDHRAAPYPKDLDSLRHRQRQPDRGILEHERKREVEVKVFELRDRLEDEGALDEDEIDARCDALRKELLDKMNKGGSVGGPGADAKKGLKMHQVHELADAKIRESERLRKALKINKDYEEGSHWRRQEERLKKALERDAAAAKDEDERD
;
A
#
# COMPACT_ATOMS: atom_id res chain seq x y z
N MET A 1 47.37 -10.02 -19.86
CA MET A 1 47.99 -8.89 -20.56
C MET A 1 47.78 -7.67 -19.68
N SER A 2 48.81 -6.87 -19.42
CA SER A 2 48.64 -5.63 -18.64
C SER A 2 47.67 -4.71 -19.38
N ASP A 3 46.67 -4.16 -18.69
CA ASP A 3 45.66 -3.24 -19.25
C ASP A 3 46.28 -1.88 -19.62
N ASN A 4 47.31 -1.88 -20.47
CA ASN A 4 48.15 -0.72 -20.79
C ASN A 4 48.82 -0.07 -19.56
N VAL A 5 48.97 -0.81 -18.45
CA VAL A 5 49.63 -0.35 -17.22
C VAL A 5 51.02 -0.99 -17.08
N GLY A 6 52.07 -0.16 -16.97
CA GLY A 6 53.45 -0.61 -16.76
C GLY A 6 54.45 -0.07 -17.79
N LEU A 7 55.66 -0.63 -17.81
CA LEU A 7 56.70 -0.30 -18.79
C LEU A 7 56.59 -1.20 -20.02
N SER A 8 56.84 -0.66 -21.22
CA SER A 8 56.88 -1.45 -22.45
C SER A 8 58.00 -2.49 -22.46
N THR A 9 59.15 -2.16 -21.86
CA THR A 9 60.26 -3.09 -21.64
C THR A 9 60.98 -2.74 -20.34
N PRO A 10 61.37 -3.73 -19.50
CA PRO A 10 62.15 -3.48 -18.27
C PRO A 10 63.63 -3.15 -18.53
N ARG A 11 64.12 -3.33 -19.77
CA ARG A 11 65.50 -2.99 -20.14
C ARG A 11 65.69 -1.47 -20.13
N GLY A 12 66.68 -1.00 -19.38
CA GLY A 12 67.01 0.43 -19.25
C GLY A 12 66.28 1.15 -18.11
N SER A 13 65.27 0.55 -17.46
CA SER A 13 64.60 1.17 -16.29
C SER A 13 65.35 0.94 -14.97
N GLY A 14 66.33 0.03 -14.96
CA GLY A 14 67.07 -0.34 -13.74
C GLY A 14 66.25 -1.11 -12.70
N THR A 15 65.07 -1.62 -13.06
CA THR A 15 64.15 -2.36 -12.17
C THR A 15 63.71 -3.69 -12.80
N SER A 16 63.07 -4.56 -12.02
CA SER A 16 62.60 -5.87 -12.48
C SER A 16 61.39 -5.81 -13.43
N GLY A 17 60.77 -4.64 -13.62
CA GLY A 17 59.53 -4.48 -14.40
C GLY A 17 58.28 -5.05 -13.73
N TYR A 18 58.34 -5.42 -12.46
CA TYR A 18 57.18 -5.95 -11.72
C TYR A 18 56.17 -4.84 -11.41
N VAL A 19 54.92 -5.02 -11.85
CA VAL A 19 53.82 -4.06 -11.65
C VAL A 19 52.85 -4.62 -10.62
N GLN A 20 52.63 -3.90 -9.52
CA GLN A 20 51.66 -4.24 -8.49
C GLN A 20 50.38 -3.40 -8.65
N ARG A 21 49.22 -4.03 -8.46
CA ARG A 21 47.93 -3.31 -8.38
C ARG A 21 47.89 -2.42 -7.13
N ASN A 22 47.38 -1.20 -7.27
CA ASN A 22 47.16 -0.33 -6.12
C ASN A 22 45.97 -0.84 -5.29
N LEU A 23 46.21 -1.22 -4.03
CA LEU A 23 45.17 -1.69 -3.10
C LEU A 23 44.25 -0.56 -2.61
N ALA A 24 44.73 0.68 -2.59
CA ALA A 24 43.98 1.85 -2.17
C ALA A 24 43.20 2.51 -3.32
N HIS A 25 43.29 1.97 -4.54
CA HIS A 25 42.54 2.51 -5.68
C HIS A 25 41.05 2.20 -5.53
N MET A 26 40.29 3.21 -5.12
CA MET A 26 38.83 3.15 -5.06
C MET A 26 38.27 3.26 -6.48
N ARG A 27 37.80 2.15 -7.04
CA ARG A 27 37.04 2.16 -8.29
C ARG A 27 35.78 3.03 -8.10
N PRO A 28 35.54 4.05 -8.94
CA PRO A 28 34.27 4.77 -8.94
C PRO A 28 33.14 3.75 -9.06
N ARG A 29 32.23 3.76 -8.09
CA ARG A 29 31.13 2.79 -8.05
C ARG A 29 30.22 3.09 -9.25
N ASP A 30 29.94 2.09 -10.07
CA ASP A 30 29.07 2.23 -11.24
C ASP A 30 27.79 2.98 -10.81
N ARG A 31 27.54 4.16 -11.41
CA ARG A 31 26.33 4.96 -11.16
C ARG A 31 25.07 4.23 -11.66
N ASP A 32 25.27 3.12 -12.36
CA ASP A 32 24.26 2.24 -12.90
C ASP A 32 23.67 1.36 -11.80
N HIS A 33 22.64 1.92 -11.17
CA HIS A 33 21.47 1.24 -10.61
C HIS A 33 21.67 0.29 -9.41
N ARG A 34 22.87 -0.22 -9.08
CA ARG A 34 23.06 -1.21 -7.99
C ARG A 34 23.64 -0.65 -6.69
N ALA A 35 23.97 0.64 -6.63
CA ALA A 35 24.75 1.21 -5.52
C ALA A 35 23.99 2.16 -4.59
N ALA A 36 22.84 2.69 -4.99
CA ALA A 36 22.06 3.60 -4.16
C ALA A 36 21.14 2.79 -3.23
N PRO A 37 21.22 2.94 -1.89
CA PRO A 37 20.35 2.24 -0.95
C PRO A 37 18.89 2.75 -0.97
N TYR A 38 18.60 3.77 -1.76
CA TYR A 38 17.27 4.38 -1.86
C TYR A 38 16.76 4.31 -3.30
N PRO A 39 15.47 3.98 -3.48
CA PRO A 39 14.85 4.02 -4.80
C PRO A 39 14.86 5.46 -5.33
N LYS A 40 15.28 5.65 -6.58
CA LYS A 40 15.31 6.96 -7.25
C LYS A 40 13.93 7.39 -7.76
N ASP A 41 12.99 6.45 -7.85
CA ASP A 41 11.65 6.71 -8.35
C ASP A 41 10.84 7.43 -7.27
N LEU A 42 10.64 8.73 -7.45
CA LEU A 42 9.84 9.56 -6.54
C LEU A 42 8.43 9.01 -6.33
N ASP A 43 7.88 8.30 -7.33
CA ASP A 43 6.57 7.65 -7.23
C ASP A 43 6.56 6.47 -6.24
N SER A 44 7.69 5.76 -6.09
CA SER A 44 7.84 4.67 -5.11
C SER A 44 7.89 5.15 -3.65
N LEU A 45 8.24 6.43 -3.45
CA LEU A 45 8.26 7.07 -2.13
C LEU A 45 6.87 7.58 -1.72
N ARG A 46 5.90 7.62 -2.64
CA ARG A 46 4.56 8.10 -2.35
C ARG A 46 3.82 7.10 -1.45
N HIS A 47 3.20 7.59 -0.38
CA HIS A 47 2.41 6.75 0.50
C HIS A 47 1.18 6.18 -0.23
N ARG A 48 1.16 4.87 -0.46
CA ARG A 48 0.01 4.16 -1.02
C ARG A 48 -0.68 3.37 0.09
N GLN A 49 -1.95 3.70 0.35
CA GLN A 49 -2.77 2.87 1.24
C GLN A 49 -2.89 1.45 0.67
N ARG A 50 -2.57 0.45 1.50
CA ARG A 50 -2.77 -0.96 1.16
C ARG A 50 -4.26 -1.20 0.96
N GLN A 51 -4.63 -1.69 -0.22
CA GLN A 51 -6.01 -2.02 -0.53
C GLN A 51 -6.36 -3.38 0.09
N PRO A 52 -7.55 -3.52 0.69
CA PRO A 52 -8.04 -4.81 1.13
C PRO A 52 -8.32 -5.72 -0.07
N ASP A 53 -8.08 -7.02 0.09
CA ASP A 53 -8.39 -8.00 -0.94
C ASP A 53 -9.85 -8.43 -0.77
N ARG A 54 -10.64 -8.33 -1.85
CA ARG A 54 -12.05 -8.72 -1.84
C ARG A 54 -12.24 -10.21 -1.59
N GLY A 55 -11.37 -11.05 -2.14
CA GLY A 55 -11.46 -12.50 -1.96
C GLY A 55 -11.28 -12.90 -0.50
N ILE A 56 -10.34 -12.25 0.20
CA ILE A 56 -10.08 -12.52 1.62
C ILE A 56 -11.25 -12.03 2.49
N LEU A 57 -11.82 -10.86 2.19
CA LEU A 57 -13.00 -10.36 2.91
C LEU A 57 -14.23 -11.26 2.71
N GLU A 58 -14.45 -11.77 1.50
CA GLU A 58 -15.54 -12.71 1.22
C GLU A 58 -15.32 -14.06 1.90
N HIS A 59 -14.07 -14.52 1.95
CA HIS A 59 -13.71 -15.75 2.64
C HIS A 59 -13.99 -15.66 4.14
N GLU A 60 -13.60 -14.56 4.79
CA GLU A 60 -13.85 -14.40 6.23
C GLU A 60 -15.35 -14.32 6.55
N ARG A 61 -16.14 -13.68 5.68
CA ARG A 61 -17.61 -13.68 5.79
C ARG A 61 -18.22 -15.08 5.70
N LYS A 62 -17.78 -15.89 4.73
CA LYS A 62 -18.23 -17.29 4.60
C LYS A 62 -17.77 -18.13 5.78
N ARG A 63 -16.54 -17.92 6.25
CA ARG A 63 -16.00 -18.58 7.43
C ARG A 63 -16.85 -18.28 8.67
N GLU A 64 -17.32 -17.05 8.86
CA GLU A 64 -18.21 -16.70 9.97
C GLU A 64 -19.53 -17.51 9.94
N VAL A 65 -20.08 -17.76 8.74
CA VAL A 65 -21.27 -18.61 8.57
C VAL A 65 -20.95 -20.05 9.00
N GLU A 66 -19.88 -20.63 8.46
CA GLU A 66 -19.51 -22.02 8.76
C GLU A 66 -19.16 -22.22 10.24
N VAL A 67 -18.52 -21.24 10.89
CA VAL A 67 -18.26 -21.29 12.34
C VAL A 67 -19.56 -21.40 13.14
N LYS A 68 -20.63 -20.70 12.76
CA LYS A 68 -21.93 -20.79 13.46
C LYS A 68 -22.65 -22.09 13.21
N VAL A 69 -22.54 -22.63 11.99
CA VAL A 69 -23.07 -23.95 11.65
C VAL A 69 -22.34 -25.01 12.47
N PHE A 70 -21.02 -24.88 12.62
CA PHE A 70 -20.20 -25.76 13.44
C PHE A 70 -20.55 -25.64 14.94
N GLU A 71 -20.68 -24.42 15.47
CA GLU A 71 -21.13 -24.21 16.86
C GLU A 71 -22.53 -24.79 17.14
N LEU A 72 -23.43 -24.79 16.15
CA LEU A 72 -24.73 -25.44 16.30
C LEU A 72 -24.57 -26.96 16.35
N ARG A 73 -23.75 -27.52 15.46
CA ARG A 73 -23.46 -28.95 15.40
C ARG A 73 -22.90 -29.45 16.73
N ASP A 74 -21.85 -28.81 17.24
CA ASP A 74 -21.23 -29.16 18.53
C ASP A 74 -22.28 -29.19 19.66
N ARG A 75 -23.18 -28.19 19.72
CA ARG A 75 -24.25 -28.15 20.73
C ARG A 75 -25.24 -29.30 20.60
N LEU A 76 -25.65 -29.64 19.38
CA LEU A 76 -26.61 -30.73 19.16
C LEU A 76 -25.98 -32.11 19.43
N GLU A 77 -24.70 -32.27 19.12
CA GLU A 77 -23.92 -33.47 19.44
C GLU A 77 -23.74 -33.62 20.97
N ASP A 78 -23.42 -32.53 21.69
CA ASP A 78 -23.30 -32.53 23.16
C ASP A 78 -24.64 -32.84 23.87
N GLU A 79 -25.77 -32.38 23.31
CA GLU A 79 -27.11 -32.67 23.83
C GLU A 79 -27.50 -34.15 23.65
N GLY A 80 -26.91 -34.85 22.68
CA GLY A 80 -27.04 -36.30 22.48
C GLY A 80 -28.46 -36.82 22.24
N ALA A 81 -29.41 -35.94 21.90
CA ALA A 81 -30.83 -36.24 21.81
C ALA A 81 -31.34 -36.46 20.37
N LEU A 82 -30.49 -36.25 19.36
CA LEU A 82 -30.86 -36.23 17.93
C LEU A 82 -29.97 -37.21 17.15
N ASP A 83 -30.53 -37.81 16.10
CA ASP A 83 -29.78 -38.63 15.15
C ASP A 83 -28.92 -37.76 14.23
N GLU A 84 -27.83 -38.32 13.69
CA GLU A 84 -26.88 -37.61 12.81
C GLU A 84 -27.58 -36.93 11.61
N ASP A 85 -28.54 -37.61 10.99
CA ASP A 85 -29.31 -37.07 9.86
C ASP A 85 -30.15 -35.84 10.25
N GLU A 86 -30.69 -35.81 11.46
CA GLU A 86 -31.48 -34.67 11.95
C GLU A 86 -30.60 -33.47 12.31
N ILE A 87 -29.39 -33.73 12.82
CA ILE A 87 -28.37 -32.72 13.10
C ILE A 87 -27.95 -32.05 11.78
N ASP A 88 -27.62 -32.83 10.76
CA ASP A 88 -27.21 -32.31 9.45
C ASP A 88 -28.33 -31.49 8.79
N ALA A 89 -29.59 -31.95 8.87
CA ALA A 89 -30.73 -31.19 8.34
C ALA A 89 -30.90 -29.82 9.01
N ARG A 90 -30.71 -29.73 10.34
CA ARG A 90 -30.77 -28.46 11.09
C ARG A 90 -29.58 -27.56 10.76
N CYS A 91 -28.39 -28.12 10.63
CA CYS A 91 -27.19 -27.38 10.22
C CYS A 91 -27.32 -26.81 8.81
N ASP A 92 -27.88 -27.56 7.85
CA ASP A 92 -28.11 -27.10 6.49
C ASP A 92 -29.21 -26.03 6.40
N ALA A 93 -30.26 -26.14 7.22
CA ALA A 93 -31.27 -25.10 7.33
C ALA A 93 -30.64 -23.78 7.84
N LEU A 94 -29.83 -23.84 8.89
CA LEU A 94 -29.11 -22.68 9.43
C LEU A 94 -28.12 -22.11 8.41
N ARG A 95 -27.37 -22.95 7.70
CA ARG A 95 -26.43 -22.53 6.65
C ARG A 95 -27.14 -21.71 5.57
N LYS A 96 -28.30 -22.19 5.07
CA LYS A 96 -29.11 -21.48 4.07
C LYS A 96 -29.60 -20.13 4.59
N GLU A 97 -30.12 -20.10 5.82
CA GLU A 97 -30.61 -18.85 6.44
C GLU A 97 -29.50 -17.80 6.57
N LEU A 98 -28.33 -18.20 7.05
CA LEU A 98 -27.20 -17.30 7.25
C LEU A 98 -26.60 -16.81 5.93
N LEU A 99 -26.53 -17.67 4.90
CA LEU A 99 -26.12 -17.27 3.55
C LEU A 99 -27.10 -16.26 2.93
N ASP A 100 -28.41 -16.48 3.08
CA ASP A 100 -29.44 -15.55 2.60
C ASP A 100 -29.36 -14.20 3.32
N LYS A 101 -29.12 -14.23 4.64
CA LYS A 101 -28.93 -13.02 5.44
C LYS A 101 -27.68 -12.25 5.01
N MET A 102 -26.58 -12.96 4.74
CA MET A 102 -25.33 -12.39 4.23
C MET A 102 -25.55 -11.74 2.85
N ASN A 103 -26.25 -12.42 1.94
CA ASN A 103 -26.56 -11.90 0.60
C ASN A 103 -27.46 -10.66 0.64
N LYS A 104 -28.37 -10.57 1.62
CA LYS A 104 -29.22 -9.40 1.87
C LYS A 104 -28.47 -8.23 2.54
N GLY A 105 -27.16 -8.35 2.74
CA GLY A 105 -26.32 -7.33 3.39
C GLY A 105 -26.46 -7.28 4.92
N GLY A 106 -27.10 -8.29 5.51
CA GLY A 106 -27.17 -8.46 6.96
C GLY A 106 -25.85 -8.95 7.53
N SER A 107 -25.49 -8.46 8.71
CA SER A 107 -24.41 -9.03 9.51
C SER A 107 -24.81 -10.43 9.97
N VAL A 108 -23.91 -11.39 9.81
CA VAL A 108 -24.08 -12.76 10.30
C VAL A 108 -24.03 -12.74 11.84
N GLY A 109 -23.22 -11.87 12.45
CA GLY A 109 -23.26 -11.52 13.88
C GLY A 109 -24.58 -10.86 14.27
N GLY A 110 -25.21 -11.33 15.35
CA GLY A 110 -26.52 -10.87 15.83
C GLY A 110 -26.61 -9.36 16.13
N PRO A 111 -27.80 -8.84 16.47
CA PRO A 111 -28.00 -7.43 16.75
C PRO A 111 -27.15 -7.02 17.97
N GLY A 112 -26.06 -6.28 17.74
CA GLY A 112 -25.09 -5.89 18.76
C GLY A 112 -23.69 -6.50 18.60
N ALA A 113 -23.49 -7.43 17.66
CA ALA A 113 -22.16 -7.85 17.25
C ALA A 113 -21.50 -6.74 16.43
N ASP A 114 -20.91 -5.77 17.14
CA ASP A 114 -19.92 -4.85 16.60
C ASP A 114 -18.66 -5.66 16.21
N ALA A 115 -18.76 -6.58 15.23
CA ALA A 115 -17.64 -7.38 14.72
C ALA A 115 -16.47 -6.51 14.24
N LYS A 116 -16.70 -5.21 14.06
CA LYS A 116 -15.71 -4.21 13.64
C LYS A 116 -15.02 -3.46 14.78
N LYS A 117 -15.42 -3.63 16.05
CA LYS A 117 -14.78 -2.94 17.21
C LYS A 117 -13.61 -3.72 17.83
N GLY A 118 -13.44 -4.99 17.49
CA GLY A 118 -12.43 -5.88 18.08
C GLY A 118 -11.62 -6.66 17.06
N LEU A 119 -11.31 -6.05 15.91
CA LEU A 119 -10.50 -6.70 14.88
C LEU A 119 -9.14 -7.13 15.46
N LYS A 120 -8.80 -8.39 15.27
CA LYS A 120 -7.55 -8.96 15.77
C LYS A 120 -6.39 -8.46 14.91
N MET A 121 -5.18 -8.40 15.49
CA MET A 121 -3.99 -7.90 14.78
C MET A 121 -3.67 -8.65 13.47
N HIS A 122 -4.09 -9.91 13.35
CA HIS A 122 -3.89 -10.73 12.15
C HIS A 122 -4.93 -10.50 11.04
N GLN A 123 -6.04 -9.81 11.32
CA GLN A 123 -7.10 -9.50 10.34
C GLN A 123 -6.74 -8.27 9.51
N VAL A 124 -5.61 -8.34 8.79
CA VAL A 124 -4.98 -7.20 8.11
C VAL A 124 -5.91 -6.56 7.07
N HIS A 125 -6.67 -7.37 6.32
CA HIS A 125 -7.56 -6.88 5.26
C HIS A 125 -8.82 -6.21 5.82
N GLU A 126 -9.39 -6.74 6.90
CA GLU A 126 -10.53 -6.12 7.58
C GLU A 126 -10.12 -4.81 8.27
N LEU A 127 -8.93 -4.79 8.88
CA LEU A 127 -8.33 -3.56 9.43
C LEU A 127 -8.11 -2.51 8.34
N ALA A 128 -7.63 -2.92 7.15
CA ALA A 128 -7.45 -2.02 6.02
C ALA A 128 -8.79 -1.45 5.52
N ASP A 129 -9.81 -2.31 5.34
CA ASP A 129 -11.17 -1.88 4.94
C ASP A 129 -11.80 -0.93 5.97
N ALA A 130 -11.67 -1.25 7.26
CA ALA A 130 -12.13 -0.39 8.36
C ALA A 130 -11.42 0.97 8.33
N LYS A 131 -10.09 0.98 8.22
CA LYS A 131 -9.28 2.19 8.17
C LYS A 131 -9.59 3.07 6.96
N ILE A 132 -9.85 2.48 5.80
CA ILE A 132 -10.28 3.23 4.60
C ILE A 132 -11.63 3.91 4.87
N ARG A 133 -12.61 3.18 5.42
CA ARG A 133 -13.92 3.77 5.75
C ARG A 133 -13.82 4.88 6.80
N GLU A 134 -12.99 4.70 7.82
CA GLU A 134 -12.73 5.73 8.84
C GLU A 134 -12.05 6.96 8.23
N SER A 135 -11.04 6.74 7.37
CA SER A 135 -10.36 7.82 6.65
C SER A 135 -11.31 8.58 5.74
N GLU A 136 -12.22 7.89 5.05
CA GLU A 136 -13.27 8.52 4.23
C GLU A 136 -14.27 9.32 5.07
N ARG A 137 -14.65 8.80 6.24
CA ARG A 137 -15.52 9.51 7.18
C ARG A 137 -14.85 10.78 7.71
N LEU A 138 -13.57 10.70 8.07
CA LEU A 138 -12.77 11.84 8.51
C LEU A 138 -12.61 12.86 7.37
N ARG A 139 -12.29 12.41 6.15
CA ARG A 139 -12.21 13.27 4.96
C ARG A 139 -13.49 14.08 4.75
N LYS A 140 -14.65 13.41 4.84
CA LYS A 140 -15.97 14.05 4.73
C LYS A 140 -16.20 15.05 5.87
N ALA A 141 -15.85 14.69 7.10
CA ALA A 141 -16.01 15.56 8.27
C ALA A 141 -15.16 16.84 8.15
N LEU A 142 -13.93 16.72 7.62
CA LEU A 142 -13.04 17.84 7.36
C LEU A 142 -13.39 18.62 6.08
N LYS A 143 -14.50 18.29 5.40
CA LYS A 143 -14.94 18.91 4.13
C LYS A 143 -13.88 18.87 3.03
N ILE A 144 -13.02 17.86 3.04
CA ILE A 144 -12.00 17.65 2.00
C ILE A 144 -12.67 16.96 0.81
N ASN A 145 -12.53 17.54 -0.38
CA ASN A 145 -13.08 16.98 -1.61
C ASN A 145 -12.46 15.62 -1.95
N LYS A 146 -13.18 14.79 -2.71
CA LYS A 146 -12.71 13.44 -3.08
C LYS A 146 -11.51 13.52 -4.02
N ASP A 147 -11.49 14.54 -4.87
CA ASP A 147 -10.46 14.79 -5.87
C ASP A 147 -9.32 15.66 -5.31
N TYR A 148 -9.18 15.73 -3.99
CA TYR A 148 -8.10 16.47 -3.36
C TYR A 148 -6.76 15.77 -3.63
N GLU A 149 -5.94 16.43 -4.44
CA GLU A 149 -4.55 16.03 -4.64
C GLU A 149 -3.63 16.72 -3.65
N GLU A 150 -2.75 15.92 -3.03
CA GLU A 150 -1.65 16.44 -2.24
C GLU A 150 -0.79 17.40 -3.09
N GLY A 151 -0.37 18.52 -2.50
CA GLY A 151 0.37 19.55 -3.22
C GLY A 151 -0.48 20.49 -4.08
N SER A 152 -1.77 20.18 -4.34
CA SER A 152 -2.61 21.01 -5.22
C SER A 152 -2.85 22.43 -4.72
N HIS A 153 -2.82 22.63 -3.40
CA HIS A 153 -2.90 23.96 -2.80
C HIS A 153 -1.64 24.80 -3.08
N TRP A 154 -0.45 24.22 -2.88
CA TRP A 154 0.82 24.89 -3.17
C TRP A 154 1.01 25.14 -4.68
N ARG A 155 0.67 24.17 -5.54
CA ARG A 155 0.72 24.35 -7.01
C ARG A 155 -0.18 25.51 -7.48
N ARG A 156 -1.39 25.63 -6.92
CA ARG A 156 -2.26 26.79 -7.19
C ARG A 156 -1.66 28.10 -6.69
N GLN A 157 -0.95 28.09 -5.57
CA GLN A 157 -0.30 29.28 -5.04
C GLN A 157 0.87 29.73 -5.93
N GLU A 158 1.72 28.78 -6.35
CA GLU A 158 2.83 29.03 -7.28
C GLU A 158 2.32 29.55 -8.63
N GLU A 159 1.27 28.94 -9.17
CA GLU A 159 0.66 29.39 -10.42
C GLU A 159 0.11 30.82 -10.31
N ARG A 160 -0.55 31.15 -9.18
CA ARG A 160 -1.04 32.51 -8.92
C ARG A 160 0.10 33.52 -8.80
N LEU A 161 1.18 33.17 -8.12
CA LEU A 161 2.37 34.02 -7.99
C LEU A 161 3.04 34.25 -9.34
N LYS A 162 3.21 33.17 -10.13
CA LYS A 162 3.78 33.25 -11.47
C LYS A 162 2.94 34.13 -12.39
N LYS A 163 1.62 33.96 -12.36
CA LYS A 163 0.69 34.79 -13.15
C LYS A 163 0.69 36.26 -12.72
N ALA A 164 0.89 36.55 -11.43
CA ALA A 164 1.05 37.91 -10.94
C ALA A 164 2.35 38.54 -11.46
N LEU A 165 3.47 37.82 -11.37
CA LEU A 165 4.77 38.26 -11.91
C LEU A 165 4.73 38.48 -13.42
N GLU A 166 4.07 37.61 -14.18
CA GLU A 166 3.88 37.79 -15.63
C GLU A 166 3.05 39.04 -15.94
N ARG A 167 2.03 39.34 -15.13
CA ARG A 167 1.20 40.53 -15.30
C ARG A 167 1.98 41.82 -14.99
N ASP A 168 2.78 41.80 -13.92
CA ASP A 168 3.63 42.93 -13.55
C ASP A 168 4.73 43.17 -14.60
N ALA A 169 5.31 42.10 -15.15
CA ALA A 169 6.29 42.18 -16.24
C ALA A 169 5.67 42.67 -17.57
N ALA A 170 4.42 42.34 -17.86
CA ALA A 170 3.70 42.86 -19.02
C ALA A 170 3.37 44.35 -18.86
N ALA A 171 2.93 44.77 -17.65
CA ALA A 171 2.67 46.18 -17.36
C ALA A 171 3.93 47.05 -17.48
N ALA A 172 5.09 46.56 -17.00
CA ALA A 172 6.36 47.29 -17.13
C ALA A 172 6.79 47.47 -18.60
N LYS A 173 6.56 46.47 -19.46
CA LYS A 173 6.84 46.58 -20.90
C LYS A 173 5.92 47.58 -21.62
N ASP A 174 4.65 47.60 -21.24
CA ASP A 174 3.67 48.55 -21.79
C ASP A 174 3.94 50.00 -21.36
N GLU A 175 4.65 50.21 -20.23
CA GLU A 175 5.12 51.53 -19.79
C GLU A 175 6.39 51.94 -20.56
N ASP A 176 7.36 51.04 -20.72
CA ASP A 176 8.58 51.30 -21.51
C ASP A 176 8.30 51.58 -23.01
N GLU A 177 7.19 51.07 -23.58
CA GLU A 177 6.80 51.35 -24.98
C GLU A 177 6.03 52.67 -25.16
N ARG A 178 5.62 53.34 -24.07
CA ARG A 178 4.86 54.61 -24.12
C ARG A 178 5.72 55.86 -23.92
N ASP A 179 6.95 55.71 -23.42
CA ASP A 179 7.97 56.76 -23.30
C ASP A 179 8.86 56.87 -24.55
#